data_AF-A0A0F8XC67-F1
#
_entry.id   AF-A0A0F8XC67-F1
#
_cell.length_a   1.000
_cell.length_b   1.000
_cell.length_c   1.000
_cell.angle_alpha   90.00
_cell.angle_beta   90.00
_cell.angle_gamma   90.00
#
_symmetry.space_group_name_H-M   'P 1'
#
loop_
_entity.id
_entity.type
_entity.pdbx_description
1 polymer ?
#
loop_
_entity_poly.entity_id
_entity_poly.type
_entity_poly.pdbx_seq_one_letter_code
_entity_poly.pdbx_strand_id
1 'polypeptide(L)'
;MLELDHLAVAGTTLEAARSYVEEQLGVGMSAGGAHVTMGTHNALLGLGPGRYLEAIAIDPRARAPRHARWFGLDSFAGPARLVAWILRCSDL
;
A
#
# COMPACT_ATOMS: atom_id res chain seq x y z
N MET A 1 -11.36 6.03 -19.75
CA MET A 1 -9.90 6.08 -19.97
C MET A 1 -9.24 5.61 -18.68
N LEU A 2 -8.15 4.83 -18.76
CA LEU A 2 -7.40 4.40 -17.59
C LEU A 2 -6.30 5.41 -17.26
N GLU A 3 -6.19 5.79 -15.99
CA GLU A 3 -5.17 6.73 -15.51
C GLU A 3 -4.41 6.17 -14.31
N LEU A 4 -3.10 6.44 -14.22
CA LEU A 4 -2.33 6.04 -13.05
C LEU A 4 -2.87 6.75 -11.80
N ASP A 5 -3.29 5.95 -10.84
CA ASP A 5 -3.78 6.39 -9.54
C ASP A 5 -2.63 6.37 -8.52
N HIS A 6 -2.12 5.19 -8.19
CA HIS A 6 -1.03 5.04 -7.24
C HIS A 6 -0.18 3.81 -7.51
N LEU A 7 0.94 3.75 -6.83
CA LEU A 7 1.84 2.61 -6.76
C LEU A 7 1.80 2.04 -5.34
N ALA A 8 1.78 0.72 -5.19
CA ALA A 8 1.75 0.05 -3.89
C ALA A 8 3.07 -0.67 -3.60
N VAL A 9 3.71 -0.31 -2.49
CA VAL A 9 4.86 -0.98 -1.88
C VAL A 9 4.35 -1.79 -0.71
N ALA A 10 4.55 -3.11 -0.77
CA ALA A 10 4.18 -4.00 0.33
C ALA A 10 5.39 -4.31 1.21
N GLY A 11 5.12 -4.54 2.49
CA GLY A 11 6.09 -5.06 3.47
C GLY A 11 5.40 -6.05 4.42
N THR A 12 6.20 -6.84 5.14
CA THR A 12 5.68 -7.72 6.19
C THR A 12 5.15 -6.94 7.40
N THR A 13 5.60 -5.69 7.56
CA THR A 13 5.00 -4.68 8.44
C THR A 13 4.87 -3.36 7.69
N LEU A 14 4.00 -2.47 8.17
CA LEU A 14 3.85 -1.14 7.58
C LEU A 14 5.13 -0.33 7.76
N GLU A 15 5.82 -0.48 8.88
CA GLU A 15 7.11 0.18 9.13
C GLU A 15 8.15 -0.25 8.10
N ALA A 16 8.25 -1.55 7.78
CA ALA A 16 9.19 -2.03 6.77
C ALA A 16 8.87 -1.49 5.37
N ALA A 17 7.59 -1.48 4.99
CA ALA A 17 7.15 -0.90 3.73
C ALA A 17 7.45 0.60 3.65
N ARG A 18 7.15 1.33 4.73
CA ARG A 18 7.38 2.76 4.86
C ARG A 18 8.87 3.10 4.79
N SER A 19 9.70 2.47 5.61
CA SER A 19 11.15 2.71 5.63
C SER A 19 11.78 2.46 4.27
N TYR A 20 11.36 1.39 3.56
CA TYR A 20 11.84 1.14 2.20
C TYR A 20 11.56 2.33 1.28
N VAL A 21 10.35 2.89 1.31
CA VAL A 21 10.00 4.06 0.49
C VAL A 21 10.82 5.29 0.89
N GLU A 22 10.87 5.59 2.19
CA GLU A 22 11.56 6.77 2.71
C GLU A 22 13.06 6.72 2.43
N GLU A 23 13.69 5.55 2.50
CA GLU A 23 15.11 5.34 2.18
C GLU A 23 15.41 5.53 0.68
N GLN A 24 14.53 5.06 -0.21
CA GLN A 24 14.75 5.19 -1.65
C GLN A 24 14.49 6.61 -2.17
N LEU A 25 13.56 7.34 -1.55
CA LEU A 25 13.13 8.66 -2.03
C LEU A 25 13.66 9.83 -1.20
N GLY A 26 14.15 9.58 0.02
CA GLY A 26 14.64 10.61 0.94
C GLY A 26 13.55 11.52 1.51
N VAL A 27 12.28 11.12 1.41
CA VAL A 27 11.11 11.92 1.85
C VAL A 27 10.22 11.08 2.77
N GLY A 28 9.79 11.66 3.88
CA GLY A 28 8.93 11.01 4.86
C GLY A 28 7.50 10.78 4.34
N MET A 29 6.93 9.62 4.66
CA MET A 29 5.54 9.30 4.40
C MET A 29 4.65 9.81 5.55
N SER A 30 3.43 10.23 5.20
CA SER A 30 2.40 10.56 6.17
C SER A 30 1.66 9.30 6.60
N ALA A 31 1.16 9.28 7.84
CA ALA A 31 0.24 8.24 8.27
C ALA A 31 -0.99 8.22 7.34
N GLY A 32 -1.37 7.03 6.89
CA GLY A 32 -2.57 6.81 6.10
C GLY A 32 -3.74 6.39 7.01
N GLY A 33 -4.45 5.35 6.60
CA GLY A 33 -5.58 4.78 7.31
C GLY A 33 -5.57 3.26 7.36
N ALA A 34 -6.68 2.72 7.86
CA ALA A 34 -6.94 1.29 7.90
C ALA A 34 -8.03 0.91 6.91
N HIS A 35 -7.83 -0.17 6.17
CA HIS A 35 -8.82 -0.77 5.29
C HIS A 35 -9.52 -1.91 6.03
N VAL A 36 -10.62 -1.60 6.71
CA VAL A 36 -11.36 -2.57 7.55
C VAL A 36 -11.73 -3.85 6.77
N THR A 37 -12.20 -3.69 5.53
CA THR A 37 -12.65 -4.81 4.69
C THR A 37 -11.49 -5.75 4.32
N MET A 38 -10.27 -5.22 4.19
CA MET A 38 -9.08 -5.96 3.78
C MET A 38 -8.20 -6.36 4.97
N GLY A 39 -8.46 -5.83 6.16
CA GLY A 39 -7.59 -6.01 7.33
C GLY A 39 -6.15 -5.58 7.07
N THR A 40 -5.98 -4.46 6.36
CA THR A 40 -4.68 -3.84 6.04
C THR A 40 -4.64 -2.41 6.55
N HIS A 41 -3.44 -1.84 6.63
CA HIS A 41 -3.22 -0.42 6.94
C HIS A 41 -2.13 0.15 6.04
N ASN A 42 -2.09 1.48 5.91
CA ASN A 42 -1.17 2.13 5.01
C ASN A 42 -0.53 3.43 5.54
N ALA A 43 0.49 3.87 4.81
CA ALA A 43 1.10 5.18 4.87
C ALA A 43 1.21 5.72 3.43
N LEU A 44 1.14 7.04 3.27
CA LEU A 44 1.00 7.67 1.96
C LEU A 44 2.09 8.72 1.71
N LEU A 45 2.53 8.80 0.46
CA LEU A 45 3.39 9.88 -0.05
C LEU A 45 2.78 10.45 -1.34
N GLY A 46 2.51 11.74 -1.38
CA GLY A 46 1.98 12.40 -2.58
C GLY A 46 3.01 12.46 -3.71
N LEU A 47 2.58 12.18 -4.94
CA LEU A 47 3.39 12.24 -6.18
C LEU A 47 2.88 13.33 -7.14
N GLY A 48 2.19 14.33 -6.61
CA GLY A 48 1.51 15.38 -7.37
C GLY A 48 -0.01 15.19 -7.40
N PRO A 49 -0.71 15.99 -8.24
CA PRO A 49 -2.17 16.01 -8.26
C PRO A 49 -2.79 14.63 -8.53
N GLY A 50 -3.57 14.15 -7.57
CA GLY A 50 -4.33 12.91 -7.68
C GLY A 50 -3.50 11.61 -7.72
N ARG A 51 -2.20 11.65 -7.39
CA ARG A 51 -1.32 10.48 -7.43
C ARG A 51 -0.53 10.33 -6.15
N TYR A 52 -0.29 9.09 -5.74
CA TYR A 52 0.45 8.82 -4.53
C TYR A 52 1.23 7.50 -4.60
N LEU A 53 2.13 7.33 -3.66
CA LEU A 53 2.75 6.05 -3.32
C LEU A 53 2.12 5.55 -2.02
N GLU A 54 1.71 4.30 -1.99
CA GLU A 54 1.15 3.63 -0.84
C GLU A 54 2.16 2.63 -0.29
N ALA A 55 2.54 2.77 0.97
CA ALA A 55 3.13 1.69 1.73
C ALA A 55 2.00 0.94 2.43
N ILE A 56 1.88 -0.37 2.21
CA ILE A 56 0.76 -1.17 2.70
C ILE A 56 1.25 -2.47 3.35
N ALA A 57 0.60 -2.87 4.44
CA ALA A 57 0.81 -4.15 5.08
C ALA A 57 -0.49 -4.68 5.71
N ILE A 58 -0.49 -5.96 6.11
CA ILE A 58 -1.55 -6.52 6.95
C ILE A 58 -1.50 -5.82 8.31
N ASP A 59 -2.65 -5.33 8.78
CA ASP A 59 -2.75 -4.79 10.14
C ASP A 59 -2.84 -5.95 11.13
N PRO A 60 -1.84 -6.16 12.01
CA PRO A 60 -1.83 -7.27 12.96
C PRO A 60 -2.96 -7.16 14.01
N ARG A 61 -3.58 -5.99 14.16
CA ARG A 61 -4.70 -5.76 15.09
C ARG A 61 -6.06 -5.93 14.41
N ALA A 62 -6.11 -6.01 13.08
CA ALA A 62 -7.36 -6.18 12.36
C ALA A 62 -7.80 -7.64 12.31
N ARG A 63 -9.11 -7.86 12.24
CA ARG A 63 -9.66 -9.19 11.98
C ARG A 63 -9.31 -9.62 10.56
N ALA A 64 -8.85 -10.85 10.39
CA ALA A 64 -8.61 -11.40 9.06
C ALA A 64 -9.91 -11.48 8.25
N PRO A 65 -9.93 -10.99 6.99
CA PRO A 65 -11.06 -11.12 6.10
C PRO A 65 -11.27 -12.58 5.69
N ARG A 66 -12.48 -12.90 5.20
CA ARG A 66 -12.80 -14.24 4.66
C ARG A 66 -12.36 -14.43 3.20
N HIS A 67 -11.78 -13.40 2.60
CA HIS A 67 -11.34 -13.37 1.20
C HIS A 67 -9.86 -12.99 1.13
N ALA A 68 -9.24 -13.25 -0.02
CA ALA A 68 -7.84 -12.90 -0.25
C ALA A 68 -7.61 -11.39 -0.18
N ARG A 69 -6.52 -10.99 0.47
CA ARG A 69 -6.12 -9.59 0.56
C ARG A 69 -5.56 -9.08 -0.76
N TRP A 70 -5.62 -7.75 -0.94
CA TRP A 70 -5.02 -7.09 -2.09
C TRP A 70 -3.55 -7.48 -2.24
N PHE A 71 -3.07 -7.47 -3.48
CA PHE A 71 -1.66 -7.65 -3.83
C PHE A 71 -1.04 -8.99 -3.36
N GLY A 72 -1.86 -9.98 -3.01
CA GLY A 72 -1.37 -11.27 -2.52
C GLY A 72 -0.71 -11.19 -1.15
N LEU A 73 -1.10 -10.20 -0.33
CA LEU A 73 -0.50 -9.94 0.99
C LEU A 73 -0.54 -11.13 1.93
N ASP A 74 -1.52 -12.04 1.80
CA ASP A 74 -1.61 -13.25 2.65
C ASP A 74 -0.43 -14.22 2.47
N SER A 75 0.22 -14.17 1.30
CA SER A 75 1.42 -14.95 0.97
C SER A 75 2.69 -14.10 0.85
N PHE A 76 2.59 -12.81 1.16
CA PHE A 76 3.74 -11.91 1.02
C PHE A 76 4.80 -12.26 2.06
N ALA A 77 6.03 -12.44 1.56
CA ALA A 77 7.21 -12.69 2.38
C ALA A 77 8.43 -11.96 1.81
N GLY A 78 9.47 -11.89 2.63
CA GLY A 78 10.74 -11.27 2.28
C GLY A 78 10.74 -9.75 2.45
N PRO A 79 11.72 -9.05 1.84
CA PRO A 79 11.87 -7.62 1.98
C PRO A 79 10.74 -6.85 1.32
N ALA A 80 10.53 -5.62 1.81
CA ALA A 80 9.58 -4.69 1.23
C ALA A 80 9.94 -4.38 -0.24
N ARG A 81 8.91 -4.24 -1.08
CA ARG A 81 9.08 -3.99 -2.52
C ARG A 81 7.82 -3.45 -3.16
N LEU A 82 7.97 -2.81 -4.32
CA LEU A 82 6.85 -2.47 -5.20
C LEU A 82 6.15 -3.76 -5.65
N VAL A 83 4.83 -3.83 -5.45
CA VAL A 83 4.02 -5.03 -5.77
C VAL A 83 2.92 -4.78 -6.79
N ALA A 84 2.46 -3.53 -6.94
CA ALA A 84 1.39 -3.21 -7.88
C ALA A 84 1.40 -1.75 -8.34
N TRP A 85 0.75 -1.54 -9.46
CA TRP A 85 0.28 -0.24 -9.97
C TRP A 85 -1.24 -0.26 -10.05
N ILE A 86 -1.88 0.83 -9.65
CA ILE A 86 -3.34 0.92 -9.63
C ILE A 86 -3.75 1.97 -10.65
N LEU A 87 -4.72 1.61 -11.49
CA LEU A 87 -5.29 2.50 -12.49
C LEU A 87 -6.72 2.87 -12.08
N ARG A 88 -7.04 4.15 -12.05
CA ARG A 88 -8.41 4.63 -11.90
C ARG A 88 -9.12 4.63 -13.25
N CYS A 89 -10.41 4.36 -13.22
CA CYS A 89 -11.32 4.50 -14.35
C CYS A 89 -12.59 5.23 -13.88
N SER A 90 -13.23 5.96 -14.80
CA SER A 90 -14.52 6.60 -14.56
C SER A 90 -15.71 5.64 -14.62
N ASP A 91 -15.50 4.40 -15.09
CA ASP A 91 -16.54 3.40 -15.33
C ASP A 91 -15.94 2.00 -15.07
N LEU A 92 -16.45 1.29 -14.05
CA LEU A 92 -15.79 0.15 -13.40
C LEU A 92 -16.69 -1.09 -13.35
#